data_AF-A0A7S3LLD4-F1
#
_entry.id   AF-A0A7S3LLD4-F1
#
_cell.length_a   1.000
_cell.length_b   1.000
_cell.length_c   1.000
_cell.angle_alpha   90.00
_cell.angle_beta   90.00
_cell.angle_gamma   90.00
#
_symmetry.space_group_name_H-M   'P 1'
#
loop_
_entity.id
_entity.type
_entity.pdbx_description
1 polymer ?
#
loop_
_entity_poly.entity_id
_entity_poly.type
_entity_poly.pdbx_seq_one_letter_code
_entity_poly.pdbx_strand_id
1 'polypeptide(L)'
;VFCSRTAVASCSTSVQTDNMYLGTAYQRLQAVHTRLKNMPDSDFSQDWKEVRRKLLYAGGLKDIDDETRIGDGYTGHSFNDYNHCDLTTMKVIVADNENDGRVKGIAIGNSLGRGIRSASLLMNSSDDNFSGSWTTCMIGCNKTPPQDVAHLQFESKIAFKLVWVPSEFTSFVLVDDDGKLLKVGHPTGLLPDLMHRQYNYRLVEGSKYAVEASNLS
;
A
#
# COMPACT_ATOMS: atom_id res chain seq x y z
N VAL A 1 -35.65 8.25 -51.50
CA VAL A 1 -35.51 7.46 -50.26
C VAL A 1 -34.09 7.62 -49.75
N PHE A 2 -33.90 8.48 -48.74
CA PHE A 2 -32.61 8.67 -48.06
C PHE A 2 -32.43 7.56 -47.02
N CYS A 3 -31.26 6.91 -47.00
CA CYS A 3 -30.82 6.15 -45.83
C CYS A 3 -29.30 6.26 -45.72
N SER A 4 -28.85 7.31 -45.04
CA SER A 4 -27.45 7.49 -44.65
C SER A 4 -27.17 6.58 -43.45
N ARG A 5 -26.24 5.63 -43.60
CA ARG A 5 -25.80 4.76 -42.50
C ARG A 5 -24.69 5.47 -41.72
N THR A 6 -25.04 5.98 -40.55
CA THR A 6 -24.12 6.54 -39.57
C THR A 6 -23.23 5.41 -39.03
N ALA A 7 -21.92 5.49 -39.28
CA ALA A 7 -20.94 4.61 -38.65
C ALA A 7 -20.78 5.00 -37.18
N VAL A 8 -21.11 4.09 -36.27
CA VAL A 8 -20.87 4.25 -34.84
C VAL A 8 -19.39 4.01 -34.59
N ALA A 9 -18.64 5.06 -34.26
CA ALA A 9 -17.25 4.95 -33.83
C ALA A 9 -17.21 4.22 -32.48
N SER A 10 -16.76 2.97 -32.47
CA SER A 10 -16.43 2.28 -31.21
C SER A 10 -15.17 2.93 -30.65
N CYS A 11 -15.31 3.72 -29.59
CA CYS A 11 -14.19 4.15 -28.78
C CYS A 11 -13.64 2.92 -28.06
N SER A 12 -12.61 2.29 -28.64
CA SER A 12 -11.82 1.28 -27.96
C SER A 12 -10.99 1.99 -26.89
N THR A 13 -11.49 2.04 -25.66
CA THR A 13 -10.69 2.36 -24.49
C THR A 13 -9.63 1.27 -24.36
N SER A 14 -8.41 1.58 -24.79
CA SER A 14 -7.25 0.75 -24.50
C SER A 14 -7.06 0.74 -22.98
N VAL A 15 -7.57 -0.30 -22.31
CA VAL A 15 -7.16 -0.64 -20.96
C VAL A 15 -5.66 -0.91 -21.04
N GLN A 16 -4.86 0.09 -20.67
CA GLN A 16 -3.42 -0.01 -20.61
C GLN A 16 -3.09 -0.94 -19.45
N THR A 17 -3.16 -2.25 -19.69
CA THR A 17 -2.70 -3.28 -18.77
C THR A 17 -1.19 -3.22 -18.72
N ASP A 18 -0.66 -2.39 -17.82
CA ASP A 18 0.72 -2.52 -17.39
C ASP A 18 0.83 -3.86 -16.63
N ASN A 19 1.28 -4.88 -17.34
CA ASN A 19 0.99 -6.28 -17.07
C ASN A 19 2.00 -6.96 -16.12
N MET A 20 2.83 -6.19 -15.42
CA MET A 20 3.93 -6.75 -14.62
C MET A 20 3.44 -7.50 -13.37
N TYR A 21 2.33 -7.07 -12.78
CA TYR A 21 1.84 -7.57 -11.50
C TYR A 21 0.37 -7.97 -11.61
N LEU A 22 0.12 -9.19 -12.09
CA LEU A 22 -1.22 -9.72 -12.40
C LEU A 22 -2.14 -9.83 -11.17
N GLY A 23 -1.57 -9.88 -9.97
CA GLY A 23 -2.30 -9.90 -8.70
C GLY A 23 -2.83 -8.54 -8.26
N THR A 24 -2.42 -7.44 -8.92
CA THR A 24 -2.87 -6.07 -8.58
C THR A 24 -4.37 -5.89 -8.77
N ALA A 25 -5.06 -5.43 -7.73
CA ALA A 25 -6.44 -4.95 -7.83
C ALA A 25 -6.47 -3.48 -8.29
N TYR A 26 -6.34 -3.25 -9.60
CA TYR A 26 -6.13 -1.92 -10.18
C TYR A 26 -7.20 -0.88 -9.82
N GLN A 27 -8.48 -1.25 -9.79
CA GLN A 27 -9.53 -0.31 -9.41
C GLN A 27 -9.41 0.14 -7.95
N ARG A 28 -9.05 -0.78 -7.05
CA ARG A 28 -8.79 -0.47 -5.64
C ARG A 28 -7.53 0.39 -5.49
N LEU A 29 -6.46 0.11 -6.24
CA LEU A 29 -5.27 0.96 -6.31
C LEU A 29 -5.63 2.40 -6.72
N GLN A 30 -6.39 2.56 -7.81
CA GLN A 30 -6.84 3.87 -8.28
C GLN A 30 -7.73 4.59 -7.26
N ALA A 31 -8.59 3.85 -6.55
CA ALA A 31 -9.41 4.42 -5.49
C ALA A 31 -8.57 4.91 -4.30
N VAL A 32 -7.51 4.18 -3.93
CA VAL A 32 -6.54 4.62 -2.90
C VAL A 32 -5.84 5.90 -3.34
N HIS A 33 -5.29 5.95 -4.56
CA HIS A 33 -4.62 7.14 -5.09
C HIS A 33 -5.57 8.35 -5.18
N THR A 34 -6.80 8.14 -5.64
CA THR A 34 -7.84 9.18 -5.70
C THR A 34 -8.16 9.71 -4.30
N ARG A 35 -8.28 8.83 -3.31
CA ARG A 35 -8.54 9.21 -1.93
C ARG A 35 -7.38 10.00 -1.34
N LEU A 36 -6.14 9.53 -1.48
CA LEU A 36 -4.95 10.26 -1.04
C LEU A 36 -4.87 11.66 -1.64
N LYS A 37 -5.10 11.78 -2.95
CA LYS A 37 -5.08 13.07 -3.65
C LYS A 37 -6.11 14.06 -3.09
N ASN A 38 -7.28 13.57 -2.71
CA ASN A 38 -8.38 14.39 -2.20
C ASN A 38 -8.30 14.67 -0.69
N MET A 39 -7.43 13.98 0.05
CA MET A 39 -7.20 14.26 1.47
C MET A 39 -6.29 15.49 1.63
N PRO A 40 -6.63 16.41 2.56
CA PRO A 40 -5.79 17.58 2.82
C PRO A 40 -4.47 17.16 3.47
N ASP A 41 -3.41 17.92 3.26
CA ASP A 41 -2.09 17.60 3.86
C ASP A 41 -2.12 17.65 5.41
N SER A 42 -3.06 18.41 5.97
CA SER A 42 -3.34 18.41 7.41
C SER A 42 -3.80 17.05 7.95
N ASP A 43 -4.35 16.16 7.11
CA ASP A 43 -4.68 14.78 7.53
C ASP A 43 -3.43 13.94 7.82
N PHE A 44 -2.24 14.36 7.38
CA PHE A 44 -0.97 13.66 7.59
C PHE A 44 -0.02 14.38 8.55
N SER A 45 -0.48 15.46 9.19
CA SER A 45 0.31 16.28 10.11
C SER A 45 -0.40 16.52 11.46
N GLN A 46 -1.18 15.52 11.88
CA GLN A 46 -1.88 15.49 13.18
C GLN A 46 -1.09 14.67 14.21
N ASP A 47 -1.71 14.39 15.37
CA ASP A 47 -1.22 13.35 16.27
C ASP A 47 -1.09 12.02 15.51
N TRP A 48 -0.01 11.28 15.75
CA TRP A 48 0.31 10.05 15.02
C TRP A 48 -0.81 9.02 15.03
N LYS A 49 -1.56 8.90 16.13
CA LYS A 49 -2.70 7.96 16.20
C LYS A 49 -3.76 8.28 15.15
N GLU A 50 -4.03 9.56 14.94
CA GLU A 50 -4.98 10.02 13.92
C GLU A 50 -4.40 9.89 12.51
N VAL A 51 -3.12 10.24 12.33
CA VAL A 51 -2.44 10.03 11.04
C VAL A 51 -2.47 8.56 10.62
N ARG A 52 -2.20 7.61 11.53
CA ARG A 52 -2.28 6.18 11.22
C ARG A 52 -3.69 5.75 10.81
N ARG A 53 -4.73 6.23 11.49
CA ARG A 53 -6.13 5.99 11.10
C ARG A 53 -6.42 6.51 9.70
N LYS A 54 -5.90 7.68 9.37
CA LYS A 54 -6.02 8.29 8.03
C LYS A 54 -5.27 7.49 6.98
N LEU A 55 -4.09 6.94 7.29
CA LEU A 55 -3.35 6.03 6.39
C LEU A 55 -4.13 4.74 6.11
N LEU A 56 -4.73 4.12 7.14
CA LEU A 56 -5.57 2.94 6.97
C LEU A 56 -6.81 3.23 6.12
N TYR A 57 -7.52 4.31 6.44
CA TYR A 57 -8.68 4.76 5.66
C TYR A 57 -8.28 5.07 4.21
N ALA A 58 -7.18 5.80 4.02
CA ALA A 58 -6.60 6.09 2.71
C ALA A 58 -6.41 4.79 1.91
N GLY A 59 -5.92 3.75 2.57
CA GLY A 59 -5.68 2.44 1.99
C GLY A 59 -6.87 1.51 1.84
N GLY A 60 -8.06 1.87 2.32
CA GLY A 60 -9.21 0.97 2.33
C GLY A 60 -9.12 -0.14 3.37
N LEU A 61 -8.50 0.14 4.52
CA LEU A 61 -8.40 -0.74 5.69
C LEU A 61 -9.21 -0.20 6.87
N LYS A 62 -9.74 -1.11 7.69
CA LYS A 62 -10.34 -0.83 8.99
C LYS A 62 -9.24 -0.60 10.03
N ASP A 63 -9.51 0.29 10.98
CA ASP A 63 -8.69 0.42 12.19
C ASP A 63 -9.12 -0.65 13.21
N ILE A 64 -8.39 -1.76 13.22
CA ILE A 64 -8.63 -2.90 14.11
C ILE A 64 -7.41 -2.98 15.03
N ASP A 65 -7.50 -2.27 16.16
CA ASP A 65 -6.45 -2.17 17.17
C ASP A 65 -6.67 -3.12 18.37
N ASP A 66 -7.38 -4.23 18.11
CA ASP A 66 -7.64 -5.30 19.07
C ASP A 66 -6.65 -6.44 18.85
N GLU A 67 -5.67 -6.57 19.74
CA GLU A 67 -4.61 -7.59 19.67
C GLU A 67 -5.15 -9.03 19.72
N THR A 68 -6.37 -9.25 20.23
CA THR A 68 -7.00 -10.58 20.19
C THR A 68 -7.30 -11.04 18.75
N ARG A 69 -7.20 -10.13 17.77
CA ARG A 69 -7.42 -10.38 16.34
C ARG A 69 -6.12 -10.55 15.55
N ILE A 70 -4.98 -10.77 16.20
CA ILE A 70 -3.73 -11.13 15.52
C ILE A 70 -3.97 -12.41 14.69
N GLY A 71 -3.62 -12.36 13.40
CA GLY A 71 -3.92 -13.41 12.42
C GLY A 71 -5.35 -13.39 11.85
N ASP A 72 -6.24 -12.55 12.39
CA ASP A 72 -7.63 -12.37 11.95
C ASP A 72 -7.96 -10.90 11.64
N GLY A 73 -7.01 -10.17 11.06
CA GLY A 73 -7.23 -8.81 10.55
C GLY A 73 -6.87 -7.69 11.52
N TYR A 74 -6.10 -7.95 12.58
CA TYR A 74 -5.45 -6.92 13.38
C TYR A 74 -4.56 -6.02 12.49
N THR A 75 -4.83 -4.71 12.51
CA THR A 75 -4.07 -3.68 11.76
C THR A 75 -3.29 -2.76 12.67
N GLY A 76 -3.26 -2.99 14.00
CA GLY A 76 -2.54 -2.14 14.96
C GLY A 76 -1.05 -1.95 14.64
N HIS A 77 -0.39 -2.96 14.05
CA HIS A 77 1.02 -2.89 13.64
C HIS A 77 1.25 -2.11 12.33
N SER A 78 0.23 -1.95 11.48
CA SER A 78 0.33 -1.24 10.21
C SER A 78 0.92 0.16 10.39
N PHE A 79 2.04 0.43 9.72
CA PHE A 79 2.82 1.68 9.80
C PHE A 79 3.43 2.01 11.17
N ASN A 80 3.22 1.18 12.20
CA ASN A 80 3.74 1.39 13.56
C ASN A 80 5.09 0.69 13.80
N ASP A 81 5.49 -0.22 12.92
CA ASP A 81 6.80 -0.85 12.95
C ASP A 81 7.64 -0.44 11.72
N TYR A 82 8.79 -1.10 11.55
CA TYR A 82 9.76 -0.73 10.52
C TYR A 82 9.48 -1.31 9.14
N ASN A 83 8.65 -2.36 9.04
CA ASN A 83 8.56 -3.15 7.81
C ASN A 83 7.14 -3.37 7.28
N HIS A 84 6.07 -3.25 8.08
CA HIS A 84 4.69 -3.30 7.59
C HIS A 84 4.23 -1.92 7.11
N CYS A 85 4.96 -1.38 6.12
CA CYS A 85 4.78 -0.03 5.61
C CYS A 85 4.33 0.02 4.14
N ASP A 86 4.13 -1.14 3.51
CA ASP A 86 3.66 -1.26 2.13
C ASP A 86 2.16 -1.50 2.09
N LEU A 87 1.38 -0.48 1.74
CA LEU A 87 -0.02 -0.71 1.47
C LEU A 87 -0.17 -1.35 0.09
N THR A 88 -0.59 -2.61 0.08
CA THR A 88 -0.80 -3.42 -1.12
C THR A 88 -2.29 -3.57 -1.40
N THR A 89 -2.69 -3.46 -2.66
CA THR A 89 -4.07 -3.71 -3.11
C THR A 89 -4.09 -4.90 -4.06
N MET A 90 -4.70 -6.01 -3.65
CA MET A 90 -4.60 -7.27 -4.37
C MET A 90 -5.96 -7.89 -4.70
N LYS A 91 -6.01 -8.65 -5.77
CA LYS A 91 -7.18 -9.46 -6.14
C LYS A 91 -7.37 -10.57 -5.11
N VAL A 92 -8.62 -10.98 -4.87
CA VAL A 92 -8.95 -12.05 -3.93
C VAL A 92 -8.29 -13.38 -4.30
N ILE A 93 -8.12 -13.64 -5.61
CA ILE A 93 -7.52 -14.89 -6.12
C ILE A 93 -6.07 -15.08 -5.68
N VAL A 94 -5.35 -14.00 -5.36
CA VAL A 94 -3.97 -14.06 -4.83
C VAL A 94 -3.92 -13.77 -3.34
N ALA A 95 -5.02 -13.31 -2.72
CA ALA A 95 -5.03 -12.94 -1.30
C ALA A 95 -4.78 -14.14 -0.37
N ASP A 96 -5.13 -15.35 -0.81
CA ASP A 96 -4.85 -16.60 -0.10
C ASP A 96 -3.49 -17.23 -0.47
N ASN A 97 -2.67 -16.59 -1.32
CA ASN A 97 -1.33 -17.07 -1.62
C ASN A 97 -0.49 -17.14 -0.34
N GLU A 98 0.27 -18.21 -0.20
CA GLU A 98 1.25 -18.35 0.86
C GLU A 98 2.64 -17.88 0.41
N ASN A 99 3.47 -17.53 1.39
CA ASN A 99 4.89 -17.36 1.16
C ASN A 99 5.56 -18.74 1.09
N ASP A 100 5.65 -19.33 -0.10
CA ASP A 100 6.30 -20.65 -0.33
C ASP A 100 7.85 -20.57 -0.31
N GLY A 101 8.40 -19.79 0.61
CA GLY A 101 9.84 -19.47 0.66
C GLY A 101 10.30 -18.43 -0.39
N ARG A 102 9.36 -17.81 -1.10
CA ARG A 102 9.64 -16.79 -2.15
C ARG A 102 10.24 -15.51 -1.56
N VAL A 103 9.74 -15.08 -0.40
CA VAL A 103 10.23 -13.91 0.33
C VAL A 103 11.13 -14.36 1.47
N LYS A 104 12.42 -14.00 1.39
CA LYS A 104 13.40 -14.31 2.43
C LYS A 104 13.07 -13.53 3.72
N GLY A 105 13.09 -14.23 4.86
CA GLY A 105 12.82 -13.63 6.18
C GLY A 105 11.34 -13.60 6.57
N ILE A 106 10.44 -14.08 5.70
CA ILE A 106 9.03 -14.30 6.02
C ILE A 106 8.77 -15.79 6.20
N ALA A 107 7.92 -16.14 7.16
CA ALA A 107 7.59 -17.53 7.45
C ALA A 107 7.03 -18.26 6.21
N ILE A 108 7.42 -19.53 6.05
CA ILE A 108 6.82 -20.40 5.04
C ILE A 108 5.38 -20.71 5.46
N GLY A 109 4.43 -20.65 4.53
CA GLY A 109 3.01 -20.90 4.82
C GLY A 109 2.24 -19.72 5.43
N ASN A 110 2.80 -18.51 5.36
CA ASN A 110 2.12 -17.30 5.84
C ASN A 110 0.86 -17.00 4.99
N SER A 111 -0.31 -17.43 5.47
CA SER A 111 -1.60 -17.18 4.83
C SER A 111 -2.27 -15.94 5.40
N LEU A 112 -2.38 -14.88 4.59
CA LEU A 112 -2.92 -13.58 5.01
C LEU A 112 -4.39 -13.38 4.61
N GLY A 113 -4.95 -14.24 3.75
CA GLY A 113 -6.23 -13.98 3.09
C GLY A 113 -7.40 -13.74 4.04
N ARG A 114 -7.47 -14.47 5.17
CA ARG A 114 -8.50 -14.22 6.20
C ARG A 114 -8.37 -12.80 6.78
N GLY A 115 -7.17 -12.41 7.18
CA GLY A 115 -6.91 -11.07 7.71
C GLY A 115 -7.22 -9.96 6.70
N ILE A 116 -6.83 -10.16 5.44
CA ILE A 116 -7.10 -9.24 4.32
C ILE A 116 -8.60 -9.00 4.17
N ARG A 117 -9.41 -10.07 4.09
CA ARG A 117 -10.87 -9.96 3.97
C ARG A 117 -11.49 -9.30 5.19
N SER A 118 -11.06 -9.69 6.40
CA SER A 118 -11.57 -9.15 7.65
C SER A 118 -11.31 -7.66 7.81
N ALA A 119 -10.12 -7.19 7.43
CA ALA A 119 -9.67 -5.81 7.62
C ALA A 119 -10.01 -4.87 6.47
N SER A 120 -10.29 -5.37 5.26
CA SER A 120 -10.61 -4.51 4.12
C SER A 120 -11.96 -3.79 4.33
N LEU A 121 -11.99 -2.49 4.04
CA LEU A 121 -13.23 -1.73 3.87
C LEU A 121 -13.87 -2.11 2.54
N LEU A 122 -15.20 -2.26 2.50
CA LEU A 122 -15.92 -2.38 1.24
C LEU A 122 -15.85 -1.06 0.47
N MET A 123 -15.49 -1.11 -0.80
CA MET A 123 -15.58 -0.02 -1.76
C MET A 123 -16.87 -0.14 -2.56
N ASN A 124 -17.45 0.99 -2.95
CA ASN A 124 -18.78 1.08 -3.56
C ASN A 124 -18.89 0.48 -4.98
N SER A 125 -17.90 -0.27 -5.45
CA SER A 125 -17.93 -0.97 -6.75
C SER A 125 -18.24 -2.46 -6.57
N SER A 126 -19.01 -3.03 -7.49
CA SER A 126 -19.33 -4.46 -7.55
C SER A 126 -18.09 -5.36 -7.63
N ASP A 127 -16.97 -4.82 -8.14
CA ASP A 127 -15.68 -5.50 -8.27
C ASP A 127 -14.93 -5.64 -6.93
N ASP A 128 -15.34 -4.91 -5.89
CA ASP A 128 -14.66 -4.93 -4.60
C ASP A 128 -14.83 -6.25 -3.84
N ASN A 129 -15.90 -6.99 -4.11
CA ASN A 129 -16.12 -8.33 -3.56
C ASN A 129 -14.99 -9.32 -3.89
N PHE A 130 -14.14 -8.98 -4.88
CA PHE A 130 -13.03 -9.80 -5.33
C PHE A 130 -11.67 -9.12 -5.14
N SER A 131 -11.54 -8.17 -4.20
CA SER A 131 -10.27 -7.54 -3.87
C SER A 131 -10.11 -7.21 -2.38
N GLY A 132 -8.89 -6.88 -1.97
CA GLY A 132 -8.60 -6.42 -0.62
C GLY A 132 -7.38 -5.51 -0.54
N SER A 133 -7.19 -4.92 0.63
CA SER A 133 -5.99 -4.15 1.01
C SER A 133 -5.29 -4.79 2.20
N TRP A 134 -3.98 -4.56 2.32
CA TRP A 134 -3.18 -4.99 3.47
C TRP A 134 -1.88 -4.21 3.56
N THR A 135 -1.33 -4.07 4.77
CA THR A 135 0.05 -3.61 4.95
C THR A 135 1.01 -4.79 4.94
N THR A 136 1.77 -4.93 3.87
CA THR A 136 2.71 -6.04 3.66
C THR A 136 4.11 -5.66 4.13
N CYS A 137 4.94 -6.68 4.38
CA CYS A 137 6.31 -6.48 4.76
C CYS A 137 7.15 -5.99 3.56
N MET A 138 7.89 -4.91 3.74
CA MET A 138 8.73 -4.27 2.73
C MET A 138 10.16 -4.82 2.64
N ILE A 139 10.51 -5.86 3.41
CA ILE A 139 11.86 -6.44 3.38
C ILE A 139 12.16 -6.94 1.97
N GLY A 140 13.26 -6.47 1.38
CA GLY A 140 13.64 -6.77 0.00
C GLY A 140 13.16 -5.74 -1.04
N CYS A 141 12.47 -4.67 -0.63
CA CYS A 141 11.98 -3.64 -1.54
C CYS A 141 13.10 -2.84 -2.23
N ASN A 142 14.33 -2.83 -1.68
CA ASN A 142 15.48 -2.15 -2.29
C ASN A 142 16.14 -2.92 -3.44
N LYS A 143 15.62 -4.10 -3.81
CA LYS A 143 16.09 -4.86 -4.98
C LYS A 143 15.43 -4.36 -6.27
N THR A 144 15.98 -4.75 -7.41
CA THR A 144 15.43 -4.41 -8.73
C THR A 144 15.31 -5.69 -9.58
N PRO A 145 14.08 -6.17 -9.86
CA PRO A 145 12.80 -5.70 -9.31
C PRO A 145 12.70 -5.92 -7.78
N PRO A 146 11.79 -5.22 -7.07
CA PRO A 146 11.57 -5.42 -5.64
C PRO A 146 11.27 -6.89 -5.29
N GLN A 147 11.75 -7.34 -4.14
CA GLN A 147 11.61 -8.74 -3.67
C GLN A 147 10.84 -8.84 -2.35
N ASP A 148 9.98 -7.87 -2.09
CA ASP A 148 9.13 -7.83 -0.90
C ASP A 148 7.84 -8.65 -1.05
N VAL A 149 7.02 -8.67 -0.01
CA VAL A 149 5.79 -9.48 0.05
C VAL A 149 4.77 -9.04 -1.01
N ALA A 150 4.63 -7.73 -1.27
CA ALA A 150 3.68 -7.23 -2.25
C ALA A 150 3.98 -7.81 -3.63
N HIS A 151 5.25 -7.72 -4.03
CA HIS A 151 5.68 -8.07 -5.38
C HIS A 151 5.84 -9.58 -5.59
N LEU A 152 6.33 -10.34 -4.60
CA LEU A 152 6.60 -11.78 -4.77
C LEU A 152 5.45 -12.69 -4.34
N GLN A 153 4.79 -12.41 -3.22
CA GLN A 153 3.72 -13.28 -2.72
C GLN A 153 2.40 -12.99 -3.43
N PHE A 154 2.07 -11.70 -3.57
CA PHE A 154 0.81 -11.25 -4.14
C PHE A 154 0.90 -10.86 -5.60
N GLU A 155 2.11 -10.78 -6.18
CA GLU A 155 2.32 -10.30 -7.56
C GLU A 155 1.55 -9.01 -7.81
N SER A 156 1.65 -8.08 -6.86
CA SER A 156 0.84 -6.88 -6.78
C SER A 156 1.71 -5.64 -6.61
N LYS A 157 1.29 -4.54 -7.25
CA LYS A 157 1.85 -3.22 -6.97
C LYS A 157 1.48 -2.76 -5.56
N ILE A 158 2.37 -2.00 -4.95
CA ILE A 158 2.00 -1.20 -3.77
C ILE A 158 1.18 0.02 -4.22
N ALA A 159 0.11 0.30 -3.49
CA ALA A 159 -0.63 1.54 -3.68
C ALA A 159 0.14 2.72 -3.06
N PHE A 160 0.75 2.52 -1.89
CA PHE A 160 1.78 3.42 -1.39
C PHE A 160 2.70 2.74 -0.38
N LYS A 161 3.89 3.28 -0.20
CA LYS A 161 4.84 2.95 0.86
C LYS A 161 5.07 4.16 1.75
N LEU A 162 5.04 3.96 3.06
CA LEU A 162 5.48 4.99 4.02
C LEU A 162 6.99 4.89 4.23
N VAL A 163 7.68 6.00 4.01
CA VAL A 163 9.12 6.13 4.23
C VAL A 163 9.41 7.30 5.17
N TRP A 164 10.06 7.03 6.30
CA TRP A 164 10.48 8.08 7.23
C TRP A 164 11.68 8.88 6.69
N VAL A 165 11.65 10.19 6.86
CA VAL A 165 12.64 11.13 6.31
C VAL A 165 13.82 11.30 7.29
N PRO A 166 15.08 11.01 6.91
CA PRO A 166 16.24 11.26 7.76
C PRO A 166 16.54 12.77 7.87
N SER A 167 17.39 13.24 8.79
CA SER A 167 18.08 12.51 9.87
C SER A 167 17.29 12.42 11.18
N GLU A 168 16.30 13.28 11.37
CA GLU A 168 15.53 13.34 12.62
C GLU A 168 14.38 12.34 12.67
N PHE A 169 13.98 11.83 11.49
CA PHE A 169 12.89 10.86 11.32
C PHE A 169 11.53 11.36 11.82
N THR A 170 11.31 12.66 11.96
CA THR A 170 10.06 13.25 12.49
C THR A 170 8.98 13.48 11.43
N SER A 171 9.33 13.35 10.15
CA SER A 171 8.42 13.43 9.00
C SER A 171 8.50 12.17 8.15
N PHE A 172 7.50 11.94 7.30
CA PHE A 172 7.47 10.83 6.35
C PHE A 172 6.99 11.29 4.98
N VAL A 173 7.32 10.50 3.96
CA VAL A 173 6.72 10.58 2.63
C VAL A 173 5.89 9.33 2.36
N LEU A 174 4.83 9.49 1.58
CA LEU A 174 4.16 8.40 0.90
C LEU A 174 4.63 8.41 -0.54
N VAL A 175 5.12 7.27 -1.02
CA VAL A 175 5.53 7.09 -2.42
C VAL A 175 4.74 5.96 -3.07
N ASP A 176 4.50 6.04 -4.38
CA ASP A 176 3.87 4.96 -5.13
C ASP A 176 4.85 3.82 -5.47
N ASP A 177 4.37 2.82 -6.22
CA ASP A 177 5.16 1.68 -6.67
C ASP A 177 6.40 2.07 -7.48
N ASP A 178 6.36 3.20 -8.20
CA ASP A 178 7.47 3.72 -8.99
C ASP A 178 8.43 4.59 -8.17
N GLY A 179 8.12 4.85 -6.89
CA GLY A 179 8.88 5.74 -6.02
C GLY A 179 8.50 7.21 -6.15
N LYS A 180 7.39 7.55 -6.83
CA LYS A 180 6.94 8.94 -6.99
C LYS A 180 6.24 9.43 -5.74
N LEU A 181 6.50 10.68 -5.36
CA LEU A 181 5.86 11.31 -4.21
C LEU A 181 4.33 11.40 -4.39
N LEU A 182 3.61 10.95 -3.36
CA LEU A 182 2.16 11.08 -3.24
C LEU A 182 1.77 12.13 -2.19
N LYS A 183 2.38 12.07 -1.01
CA LYS A 183 2.12 12.96 0.13
C LYS A 183 3.36 13.10 1.03
N VAL A 184 3.41 14.18 1.79
CA VAL A 184 4.36 14.39 2.88
C VAL A 184 3.54 14.56 4.17
N GLY A 185 4.03 14.00 5.27
CA GLY A 185 3.43 14.12 6.59
C GLY A 185 4.41 14.63 7.63
N HIS A 186 3.94 15.49 8.52
CA HIS A 186 4.68 16.01 9.67
C HIS A 186 3.92 15.69 10.97
N PRO A 187 3.80 14.40 11.34
CA PRO A 187 3.02 13.99 12.49
C PRO A 187 3.62 14.50 13.79
N THR A 188 2.79 14.57 14.83
CA THR A 188 3.18 14.94 16.19
C THR A 188 2.74 13.86 17.18
N GLY A 189 2.98 14.08 18.47
CA GLY A 189 2.56 13.15 19.53
C GLY A 189 3.45 11.93 19.63
N LEU A 190 2.86 10.77 19.96
CA LEU A 190 3.60 9.53 20.13
C LEU A 190 3.87 8.85 18.78
N LEU A 191 4.99 9.23 18.17
CA LEU A 191 5.49 8.59 16.94
C LEU A 191 5.91 7.13 17.22
N PRO A 192 6.03 6.28 16.17
CA PRO A 192 6.70 4.99 16.29
C PRO A 192 8.10 5.15 16.88
N ASP A 193 8.59 4.10 17.53
CA ASP A 193 9.94 4.11 18.11
C ASP A 193 10.98 4.56 17.08
N LEU A 194 11.94 5.39 17.52
CA LEU A 194 12.95 5.96 16.64
C LEU A 194 13.71 4.87 15.87
N MET A 195 14.02 3.73 16.50
CA MET A 195 14.68 2.62 15.84
C MET A 195 13.85 2.07 14.69
N HIS A 196 12.52 1.97 14.84
CA HIS A 196 11.65 1.50 13.76
C HIS A 196 11.65 2.45 12.57
N ARG A 197 11.60 3.77 12.83
CA ARG A 197 11.66 4.80 11.77
C ARG A 197 12.99 4.79 11.04
N GLN A 198 14.10 4.64 11.77
CA GLN A 198 15.43 4.49 11.21
C GLN A 198 15.59 3.20 10.37
N TYR A 199 15.05 2.08 10.85
CA TYR A 199 15.12 0.82 10.11
C TYR A 199 14.24 0.83 8.85
N ASN A 200 13.08 1.48 8.91
CA ASN A 200 12.23 1.70 7.74
C ASN A 200 13.00 2.41 6.61
N TYR A 201 13.68 3.52 6.91
CA TYR A 201 14.50 4.21 5.91
C TYR A 201 15.67 3.34 5.42
N ARG A 202 16.37 2.64 6.32
CA ARG A 202 17.45 1.71 5.95
C ARG A 202 17.02 0.62 4.99
N LEU A 203 15.76 0.18 5.04
CA LEU A 203 15.23 -0.82 4.09
C LEU A 203 15.08 -0.28 2.67
N VAL A 204 14.83 1.01 2.49
CA VAL A 204 14.69 1.64 1.16
C VAL A 204 15.95 2.30 0.65
N GLU A 205 16.94 2.52 1.50
CA GLU A 205 18.18 3.22 1.16
C GLU A 205 18.83 2.64 -0.11
N GLY A 206 19.24 3.55 -1.01
CA GLY A 206 19.81 3.21 -2.31
C GLY A 206 18.81 2.71 -3.37
N SER A 207 17.50 2.74 -3.09
CA SER A 207 16.45 2.35 -4.04
C SER A 207 15.60 3.53 -4.50
N LYS A 208 14.73 3.29 -5.51
CA LYS A 208 13.76 4.27 -6.00
C LYS A 208 12.85 4.84 -4.92
N TYR A 209 12.58 4.08 -3.87
CA TYR A 209 11.69 4.49 -2.78
C TYR A 209 12.32 5.49 -1.80
N ALA A 210 13.64 5.65 -1.79
CA ALA A 210 14.35 6.56 -0.89
C ALA A 210 14.52 7.98 -1.47
N VAL A 211 14.30 8.17 -2.77
CA VAL A 211 14.65 9.42 -3.49
C VAL A 211 13.94 10.62 -2.88
N GLU A 212 12.61 10.55 -2.73
CA GLU A 212 11.82 11.68 -2.24
C GLU A 212 12.07 11.97 -0.76
N ALA A 213 12.32 10.94 0.05
CA ALA A 213 12.71 11.13 1.44
C ALA A 213 14.07 11.83 1.55
N SER A 214 15.05 11.41 0.73
CA SER A 214 16.40 12.00 0.72
C SER A 214 16.40 13.48 0.29
N ASN A 215 15.48 13.87 -0.59
CA ASN A 215 15.34 15.26 -1.05
C ASN A 215 14.80 16.21 0.02
N LEU A 216 14.17 15.68 1.08
CA LEU A 216 13.58 16.44 2.17
C LEU A 216 14.44 16.44 3.46
N SER A 217 15.57 15.75 3.44
CA SER A 217 16.51 15.61 4.56
C SER A 217 17.42 16.81 4.77
#